data_AF-A0A2I2G0B5-F1
#
_entry.id   AF-A0A2I2G0B5-F1
#
_cell.length_a   1.000
_cell.length_b   1.000
_cell.length_c   1.000
_cell.angle_alpha   90.00
_cell.angle_beta   90.00
_cell.angle_gamma   90.00
#
_symmetry.space_group_name_H-M   'P 1'
#
loop_
_entity.id
_entity.type
_entity.pdbx_description
1 polymer ?
#
loop_
_entity_poly.entity_id
_entity_poly.type
_entity_poly.pdbx_seq_one_letter_code
_entity_poly.pdbx_strand_id
1 'polypeptide(L)'
;MNEDSKGVGKAFISGSGYYADMGELVVKAGPDSPRPFHRDVYACYTHGTEEASGPVLPFHSCCFEILTRTLTGSANTENLNLDVLYHIMATLSNGSSSALQLSYGDDIRRAQGRYWECIPGAEYCATHPTNIPDLDAFIESSMTSHAGLKLPSESVSPGDRNPSSPFGRLPFEIIERICLYLPGESLKALTQASLSIQLLTQDNFFWKQFMEWDMPWFWELHTSQARKKAPEDLNYKRLYLWLDSMTTPRYGMDDLSVIGVANRRRIWGVCEQLAPQYYKGLHQTPGELPQWGAVC
;
A
#
# COMPACT_ATOMS: atom_id res chain seq x y z
N MET A 1 -32.47 14.99 12.61
CA MET A 1 -33.17 14.01 13.47
C MET A 1 -33.93 13.05 12.58
N ASN A 2 -33.59 11.77 12.64
CA ASN A 2 -34.45 10.65 12.25
C ASN A 2 -34.05 9.49 13.18
N GLU A 3 -34.93 9.16 14.11
CA GLU A 3 -34.88 7.98 14.97
C GLU A 3 -35.32 6.78 14.13
N ASP A 4 -34.38 5.90 13.79
CA ASP A 4 -34.54 4.45 13.68
C ASP A 4 -33.35 3.87 12.92
N SER A 5 -32.31 3.46 13.65
CA SER A 5 -31.38 2.44 13.16
C SER A 5 -30.59 1.84 14.31
N LYS A 6 -30.76 0.51 14.45
CA LYS A 6 -30.00 -0.35 15.33
C LYS A 6 -28.50 -0.15 15.08
N GLY A 7 -27.79 0.36 16.09
CA GLY A 7 -26.33 0.35 16.19
C GLY A 7 -25.60 0.89 14.96
N VAL A 8 -25.88 2.13 14.55
CA VAL A 8 -25.08 2.79 13.51
C VAL A 8 -23.69 3.08 14.07
N GLY A 9 -22.66 2.64 13.36
CA GLY A 9 -21.28 3.01 13.66
C GLY A 9 -21.13 4.52 13.84
N LYS A 10 -20.29 4.93 14.77
CA LYS A 10 -20.11 6.36 15.09
C LYS A 10 -19.17 7.05 14.11
N ALA A 11 -18.29 6.29 13.44
CA ALA A 11 -17.38 6.82 12.44
C ALA A 11 -18.07 6.97 11.08
N PHE A 12 -17.81 8.10 10.41
CA PHE A 12 -18.33 8.40 9.08
C PHE A 12 -17.27 9.12 8.24
N ILE A 13 -17.45 9.09 6.92
CA ILE A 13 -16.64 9.84 5.97
C ILE A 13 -17.39 11.13 5.61
N SER A 14 -16.76 12.28 5.84
CA SER A 14 -17.29 13.57 5.40
C SER A 14 -17.17 13.75 3.89
N GLY A 15 -17.86 14.75 3.34
CA GLY A 15 -17.69 15.13 1.93
C GLY A 15 -16.28 15.64 1.60
N SER A 16 -16.04 15.90 0.31
CA SER A 16 -14.78 16.47 -0.15
C SER A 16 -14.52 17.85 0.48
N GLY A 17 -13.29 18.04 0.96
CA GLY A 17 -12.82 19.31 1.49
C GLY A 17 -11.50 19.74 0.85
N TYR A 18 -10.98 20.87 1.32
CA TYR A 18 -9.65 21.33 0.96
C TYR A 18 -8.90 21.79 2.21
N TYR A 19 -7.59 21.65 2.16
CA TYR A 19 -6.70 22.11 3.22
C TYR A 19 -6.76 23.64 3.33
N ALA A 20 -6.95 24.13 4.54
CA ALA A 20 -6.80 25.53 4.92
C ALA A 20 -5.53 25.70 5.76
N ASP A 21 -5.16 26.94 6.06
CA ASP A 21 -3.92 27.21 6.81
C ASP A 21 -3.97 26.60 8.23
N MET A 22 -2.80 26.43 8.85
CA MET A 22 -2.64 26.01 10.25
C MET A 22 -3.24 24.64 10.61
N GLY A 23 -3.32 23.70 9.66
CA GLY A 23 -3.78 22.34 9.94
C GLY A 23 -5.31 22.19 9.93
N GLU A 24 -6.02 23.17 9.37
CA GLU A 24 -7.47 23.13 9.23
C GLU A 24 -7.89 22.51 7.90
N LEU A 25 -9.09 21.94 7.88
CA LEU A 25 -9.73 21.44 6.67
C LEU A 25 -11.15 21.98 6.58
N VAL A 26 -11.49 22.51 5.40
CA VAL A 26 -12.80 23.07 5.12
C VAL A 26 -13.60 22.08 4.28
N VAL A 27 -14.69 21.56 4.84
CA VAL A 27 -15.63 20.68 4.13
C VAL A 27 -16.79 21.54 3.60
N LYS A 28 -17.11 21.38 2.31
CA LYS A 28 -18.29 22.03 1.74
C LYS A 28 -19.53 21.25 2.16
N ALA A 29 -20.55 21.96 2.65
CA ALA A 29 -21.87 21.37 2.83
C ALA A 29 -22.36 20.78 1.50
N GLY A 30 -22.94 19.58 1.55
CA GLY A 30 -23.50 18.91 0.38
C GLY A 30 -24.65 19.72 -0.25
N PRO A 31 -24.98 19.48 -1.53
CA PRO A 31 -26.06 20.21 -2.23
C PRO A 31 -27.43 20.05 -1.56
N ASP A 32 -27.65 18.94 -0.85
CA ASP A 32 -28.90 18.66 -0.10
C ASP A 32 -28.86 19.15 1.36
N SER A 33 -27.79 19.85 1.77
CA SER A 33 -27.72 20.44 3.10
C SER A 33 -28.73 21.58 3.22
N PRO A 34 -29.47 21.69 4.34
CA PRO A 34 -30.35 22.84 4.60
C PRO A 34 -29.57 24.17 4.66
N ARG A 35 -28.23 24.12 4.68
CA ARG A 35 -27.35 25.28 4.57
C ARG A 35 -26.29 25.03 3.47
N PRO A 36 -26.62 25.19 2.18
CA PRO A 36 -25.73 24.86 1.06
C PRO A 36 -24.48 25.75 0.97
N PHE A 37 -24.46 26.87 1.71
CA PHE A 37 -23.29 27.77 1.82
C PHE A 37 -22.50 27.60 3.12
N HIS A 38 -22.92 26.70 4.01
CA HIS A 38 -22.20 26.44 5.26
C HIS A 38 -20.89 25.72 4.95
N ARG A 39 -19.86 26.11 5.71
CA ARG A 39 -18.53 25.51 5.63
C ARG A 39 -18.21 25.03 7.02
N ASP A 40 -18.01 23.73 7.14
CA ASP A 40 -17.56 23.13 8.38
C ASP A 40 -16.03 23.16 8.37
N VAL A 41 -15.46 23.75 9.40
CA VAL A 41 -14.01 23.83 9.59
C VAL A 41 -13.62 22.85 10.67
N TYR A 42 -12.68 21.98 10.36
CA TYR A 42 -12.18 20.96 11.26
C TYR A 42 -10.67 21.10 11.43
N ALA A 43 -10.19 20.96 12.67
CA ALA A 43 -8.77 20.87 12.93
C ALA A 43 -8.30 19.41 12.78
N CYS A 44 -7.28 19.17 11.96
CA CYS A 44 -6.79 17.83 11.63
C CYS A 44 -6.06 17.20 12.82
N TYR A 45 -6.30 15.90 13.06
CA TYR A 45 -5.64 15.06 14.07
C TYR A 45 -5.83 15.52 15.54
N THR A 46 -6.56 16.60 15.77
CA THR A 46 -6.90 17.17 17.08
C THR A 46 -8.38 16.98 17.40
N HIS A 47 -8.81 17.41 18.59
CA HIS A 47 -10.21 17.32 19.02
C HIS A 47 -11.20 17.84 17.97
N GLY A 48 -12.23 17.03 17.70
CA GLY A 48 -13.38 17.38 16.86
C GLY A 48 -14.33 18.34 17.54
N THR A 49 -15.55 18.42 17.02
CA THR A 49 -16.58 19.37 17.50
C THR A 49 -17.38 18.80 18.67
N GLU A 50 -18.22 19.63 19.30
CA GLU A 50 -19.19 19.16 20.29
C GLU A 50 -20.15 18.09 19.72
N GLU A 51 -20.44 18.15 18.42
CA GLU A 51 -21.33 17.23 17.70
C GLU A 51 -20.63 15.93 17.28
N ALA A 52 -19.31 15.98 17.04
CA ALA A 52 -18.48 14.85 16.64
C ALA A 52 -17.19 14.82 17.46
N SER A 53 -17.30 14.30 18.69
CA SER A 53 -16.16 14.16 19.60
C SER A 53 -15.13 13.14 19.10
N GLY A 54 -13.85 13.54 19.04
CA GLY A 54 -12.74 12.70 18.59
C GLY A 54 -11.93 13.34 17.45
N PRO A 55 -10.76 12.80 17.08
CA PRO A 55 -9.91 13.42 16.07
C PRO A 55 -10.51 13.39 14.66
N VAL A 56 -10.24 14.44 13.87
CA VAL A 56 -10.59 14.46 12.43
C VAL A 56 -9.41 13.96 11.61
N LEU A 57 -9.66 12.94 10.79
CA LEU A 57 -8.62 12.20 10.07
C LEU A 57 -8.73 12.46 8.56
N PRO A 58 -7.96 13.40 8.01
CA PRO A 58 -8.03 13.71 6.59
C PRO A 58 -7.31 12.65 5.74
N PHE A 59 -7.86 12.39 4.55
CA PHE A 59 -7.23 11.56 3.52
C PHE A 59 -7.36 12.22 2.16
N HIS A 60 -6.32 12.10 1.34
CA HIS A 60 -6.49 12.21 -0.11
C HIS A 60 -7.30 11.00 -0.59
N SER A 61 -8.20 11.21 -1.56
CA SER A 61 -9.04 10.14 -2.11
C SER A 61 -8.21 8.95 -2.64
N CYS A 62 -7.11 9.23 -3.33
CA CYS A 62 -6.19 8.22 -3.84
C CYS A 62 -5.47 7.43 -2.74
N CYS A 63 -5.10 8.08 -1.63
CA CYS A 63 -4.50 7.40 -0.47
C CYS A 63 -5.53 6.53 0.26
N PHE A 64 -6.78 6.98 0.35
CA PHE A 64 -7.86 6.21 0.97
C PHE A 64 -8.21 4.95 0.16
N GLU A 65 -8.17 5.05 -1.17
CA GLU A 65 -8.30 3.86 -2.05
C GLU A 65 -7.19 2.84 -1.77
N ILE A 66 -5.93 3.28 -1.66
CA ILE A 66 -4.79 2.40 -1.35
C ILE A 66 -4.97 1.74 0.03
N LEU A 67 -5.40 2.49 1.03
CA LEU A 67 -5.71 1.95 2.36
C LEU A 67 -6.81 0.88 2.30
N THR A 68 -7.89 1.16 1.55
CA THR A 68 -9.01 0.23 1.36
C THR A 68 -8.53 -1.07 0.71
N ARG A 69 -7.71 -0.97 -0.35
CA ARG A 69 -7.11 -2.12 -1.02
C ARG A 69 -6.18 -2.91 -0.11
N THR A 70 -5.37 -2.21 0.69
CA THR A 70 -4.43 -2.84 1.62
C THR A 70 -5.16 -3.66 2.69
N LEU A 71 -6.26 -3.12 3.25
CA LEU A 71 -6.98 -3.78 4.35
C LEU A 71 -8.01 -4.82 3.88
N THR A 72 -8.58 -4.65 2.69
CA THR A 72 -9.72 -5.48 2.23
C THR A 72 -9.44 -6.28 0.96
N GLY A 73 -8.34 -6.02 0.27
CA GLY A 73 -8.06 -6.57 -1.07
C GLY A 73 -8.91 -5.96 -2.19
N SER A 74 -9.71 -4.92 -1.90
CA SER A 74 -10.63 -4.30 -2.86
C SER A 74 -10.63 -2.78 -2.77
N ALA A 75 -11.11 -2.09 -3.80
CA ALA A 75 -11.35 -0.64 -3.75
C ALA A 75 -12.73 -0.28 -3.16
N ASN A 76 -13.55 -1.26 -2.77
CA ASN A 76 -14.88 -1.00 -2.23
C ASN A 76 -14.79 -0.61 -0.74
N THR A 77 -15.15 0.63 -0.44
CA THR A 77 -15.14 1.19 0.91
C THR A 77 -16.17 0.56 1.84
N GLU A 78 -17.22 -0.08 1.31
CA GLU A 78 -18.21 -0.82 2.10
C GLU A 78 -17.61 -2.02 2.82
N ASN A 79 -16.48 -2.54 2.33
CA ASN A 79 -15.75 -3.64 2.97
C ASN A 79 -14.92 -3.18 4.18
N LEU A 80 -14.83 -1.88 4.44
CA LEU A 80 -14.13 -1.34 5.60
C LEU A 80 -15.07 -1.21 6.79
N ASN A 81 -14.62 -1.73 7.94
CA ASN A 81 -15.19 -1.37 9.22
C ASN A 81 -14.62 -0.02 9.65
N LEU A 82 -15.36 1.05 9.38
CA LEU A 82 -14.94 2.42 9.65
C LEU A 82 -14.75 2.69 11.15
N ASP A 83 -15.52 2.07 12.03
CA ASP A 83 -15.38 2.27 13.48
C ASP A 83 -14.05 1.72 13.99
N VAL A 84 -13.70 0.50 13.58
CA VAL A 84 -12.42 -0.14 13.94
C VAL A 84 -11.27 0.69 13.38
N LEU A 85 -11.35 1.08 12.11
CA LEU A 85 -10.31 1.90 11.46
C LEU A 85 -10.15 3.25 12.16
N TYR A 86 -11.25 3.95 12.41
CA TYR A 86 -11.26 5.24 13.10
C TYR A 86 -10.65 5.13 14.49
N HIS A 87 -11.05 4.11 15.26
CA HIS A 87 -10.53 3.90 16.61
C HIS A 87 -9.00 3.72 16.62
N ILE A 88 -8.48 2.89 15.73
CA ILE A 88 -7.03 2.65 15.59
C ILE A 88 -6.32 3.95 15.22
N MET A 89 -6.79 4.64 14.19
CA MET A 89 -6.16 5.87 13.72
C MET A 89 -6.27 7.01 14.74
N ALA A 90 -7.34 7.04 15.53
CA ALA A 90 -7.48 7.96 16.65
C ALA A 90 -6.37 7.72 17.68
N THR A 91 -6.10 6.47 18.08
CA THR A 91 -5.00 6.16 19.02
C THR A 91 -3.62 6.53 18.51
N LEU A 92 -3.44 6.59 17.19
CA LEU A 92 -2.22 7.04 16.52
C LEU A 92 -2.16 8.56 16.31
N SER A 93 -3.25 9.27 16.60
CA SER A 93 -3.31 10.72 16.61
C SER A 93 -2.83 11.19 17.98
N ASN A 94 -1.92 12.17 18.02
CA ASN A 94 -1.65 12.92 19.24
C ASN A 94 -2.04 14.39 19.02
N GLY A 95 -2.36 15.11 20.09
CA GLY A 95 -2.87 16.48 20.01
C GLY A 95 -1.87 17.53 19.47
N SER A 96 -0.65 17.12 19.09
CA SER A 96 0.39 18.00 18.56
C SER A 96 0.89 17.63 17.16
N SER A 97 0.37 16.55 16.55
CA SER A 97 0.90 16.04 15.27
C SER A 97 0.11 16.52 14.06
N SER A 98 0.84 16.82 12.99
CA SER A 98 0.33 17.11 11.65
C SER A 98 0.09 15.85 10.79
N ALA A 99 0.30 14.66 11.37
CA ALA A 99 0.12 13.35 10.75
C ALA A 99 -0.10 12.28 11.83
N LEU A 100 -0.49 11.07 11.43
CA LEU A 100 -0.54 9.93 12.35
C LEU A 100 0.88 9.48 12.73
N GLN A 101 1.04 8.83 13.87
CA GLN A 101 2.32 8.23 14.28
C GLN A 101 2.64 6.95 13.49
N LEU A 102 2.93 7.11 12.20
CA LEU A 102 3.30 6.04 11.28
C LEU A 102 4.68 6.30 10.68
N SER A 103 5.36 5.23 10.25
CA SER A 103 6.61 5.35 9.52
C SER A 103 6.33 5.67 8.05
N TYR A 104 6.37 6.96 7.68
CA TYR A 104 6.12 7.42 6.31
C TYR A 104 7.32 7.32 5.36
N GLY A 105 8.51 7.02 5.89
CA GLY A 105 9.79 7.06 5.18
C GLY A 105 10.61 8.31 5.47
N ASP A 106 11.92 8.23 5.27
CA ASP A 106 12.88 9.27 5.67
C ASP A 106 12.69 10.58 4.91
N ASP A 107 12.40 10.53 3.60
CA ASP A 107 12.15 11.73 2.80
C ASP A 107 10.86 12.44 3.21
N ILE A 108 9.80 11.70 3.55
CA ILE A 108 8.56 12.29 4.08
C ILE A 108 8.81 12.93 5.44
N ARG A 109 9.52 12.22 6.34
CA ARG A 109 9.85 12.75 7.67
C ARG A 109 10.67 14.04 7.57
N ARG A 110 11.57 14.14 6.58
CA ARG A 110 12.35 15.35 6.31
C ARG A 110 11.50 16.47 5.74
N ALA A 111 10.50 16.15 4.92
CA ALA A 111 9.56 17.14 4.36
C ALA A 111 8.48 17.60 5.35
N GLN A 112 8.24 16.83 6.41
CA GLN A 112 7.28 17.13 7.48
C GLN A 112 7.85 18.18 8.45
N GLY A 113 7.41 19.43 8.30
CA GLY A 113 7.68 20.51 9.23
C GLY A 113 6.41 21.27 9.62
N ARG A 114 6.54 22.56 9.95
CA ARG A 114 5.39 23.48 10.08
C ARG A 114 4.62 23.61 8.76
N TYR A 115 5.35 23.53 7.66
CA TYR A 115 4.85 23.47 6.29
C TYR A 115 5.50 22.28 5.59
N TRP A 116 4.90 21.85 4.48
CA TRP A 116 5.52 20.86 3.61
C TRP A 116 6.73 21.47 2.89
N GLU A 117 7.89 20.83 3.00
CA GLU A 117 9.09 21.23 2.28
C GLU A 117 9.25 20.44 0.97
N CYS A 118 9.41 21.14 -0.15
CA CYS A 118 9.71 20.52 -1.43
C CYS A 118 11.21 20.18 -1.51
N ILE A 119 11.52 18.89 -1.43
CA ILE A 119 12.89 18.39 -1.46
C ILE A 119 13.24 17.89 -2.87
N PRO A 120 14.23 18.47 -3.57
CA PRO A 120 14.69 17.97 -4.85
C PRO A 120 15.17 16.52 -4.73
N GLY A 121 14.78 15.65 -5.66
CA GLY A 121 15.05 14.21 -5.65
C GLY A 121 14.02 13.38 -4.87
N ALA A 122 13.07 13.99 -4.17
CA ALA A 122 11.98 13.30 -3.46
C ALA A 122 10.62 13.49 -4.14
N GLU A 123 10.60 13.82 -5.43
CA GLU A 123 9.38 14.10 -6.21
C GLU A 123 8.43 12.90 -6.24
N TYR A 124 8.97 11.68 -6.10
CA TYR A 124 8.18 10.47 -5.96
C TYR A 124 7.21 10.55 -4.77
N CYS A 125 7.54 11.24 -3.68
CA CYS A 125 6.66 11.40 -2.53
C CYS A 125 5.37 12.18 -2.85
N ALA A 126 5.45 13.13 -3.79
CA ALA A 126 4.36 14.04 -4.14
C ALA A 126 3.64 13.66 -5.45
N THR A 127 4.15 12.68 -6.20
CA THR A 127 3.53 12.22 -7.45
C THR A 127 2.20 11.52 -7.18
N HIS A 128 1.19 11.75 -8.02
CA HIS A 128 -0.11 11.10 -7.86
C HIS A 128 0.02 9.56 -7.94
N PRO A 129 -0.42 8.79 -6.91
CA PRO A 129 -0.09 7.37 -6.82
C PRO A 129 -1.04 6.45 -7.61
N THR A 130 -2.27 6.88 -7.93
CA THR A 130 -3.25 6.01 -8.63
C THR A 130 -3.42 6.38 -10.10
N ASN A 131 -3.69 7.65 -10.40
CA ASN A 131 -3.69 8.18 -11.77
C ASN A 131 -2.26 8.36 -12.31
N ILE A 132 -1.81 7.39 -13.10
CA ILE A 132 -0.47 7.36 -13.73
C ILE A 132 -0.68 7.27 -15.24
N PRO A 133 -0.53 8.39 -15.98
CA PRO A 133 -0.75 8.42 -17.42
C PRO A 133 0.15 7.42 -18.14
N ASP A 134 -0.41 6.76 -19.16
CA ASP A 134 0.28 5.84 -20.08
C ASP A 134 0.95 4.60 -19.42
N LEU A 135 0.66 4.32 -18.14
CA LEU A 135 1.27 3.19 -17.41
C LEU A 135 1.00 1.84 -18.09
N ASP A 136 -0.24 1.57 -18.49
CA ASP A 136 -0.60 0.32 -19.16
C ASP A 136 0.18 0.12 -20.48
N ALA A 137 0.27 1.19 -21.28
CA ALA A 137 1.00 1.18 -22.54
C ALA A 137 2.51 1.00 -22.31
N PHE A 138 3.06 1.64 -21.29
CA PHE A 138 4.46 1.48 -20.88
C PHE A 138 4.77 0.03 -20.49
N ILE A 139 3.92 -0.61 -19.68
CA ILE A 139 4.10 -2.01 -19.26
C ILE A 139 4.07 -2.95 -20.47
N GLU A 140 3.06 -2.80 -21.32
CA GLU A 140 2.90 -3.61 -22.54
C GLU A 140 4.09 -3.45 -23.49
N SER A 141 4.51 -2.20 -23.74
CA SER A 141 5.69 -1.90 -24.57
C SER A 141 6.96 -2.49 -23.97
N SER A 142 7.12 -2.42 -22.64
CA SER A 142 8.31 -2.95 -21.96
C SER A 142 8.36 -4.47 -22.02
N MET A 143 7.25 -5.18 -21.77
CA MET A 143 7.18 -6.64 -21.87
C MET A 143 7.50 -7.15 -23.28
N THR A 144 7.13 -6.39 -24.32
CA THR A 144 7.34 -6.78 -25.72
C THR A 144 8.71 -6.40 -26.27
N SER A 145 9.20 -5.21 -25.92
CA SER A 145 10.39 -4.60 -26.54
C SER A 145 11.67 -4.82 -25.73
N HIS A 146 11.57 -5.05 -24.42
CA HIS A 146 12.75 -5.23 -23.57
C HIS A 146 13.32 -6.65 -23.72
N ALA A 147 14.28 -6.82 -24.63
CA ALA A 147 14.92 -8.11 -24.92
C ALA A 147 15.47 -8.80 -23.66
N GLY A 148 15.91 -8.03 -22.66
CA GLY A 148 16.36 -8.54 -21.37
C GLY A 148 15.31 -9.37 -20.63
N LEU A 149 14.01 -9.09 -20.81
CA LEU A 149 12.92 -9.84 -20.18
C LEU A 149 12.60 -11.17 -20.87
N LYS A 150 13.13 -11.40 -22.07
CA LYS A 150 12.92 -12.64 -22.85
C LYS A 150 14.10 -13.60 -22.75
N LEU A 151 15.18 -13.17 -22.10
CA LEU A 151 16.35 -14.01 -21.90
C LEU A 151 15.97 -15.21 -21.01
N PRO A 152 16.32 -16.44 -21.42
CA PRO A 152 16.17 -17.61 -20.58
C PRO A 152 16.83 -17.41 -19.22
N SER A 153 16.29 -18.09 -18.21
CA SER A 153 17.01 -18.25 -16.95
C SER A 153 18.32 -18.99 -17.22
N GLU A 154 19.40 -18.56 -16.58
CA GLU A 154 20.70 -19.21 -16.75
C GLU A 154 20.58 -20.70 -16.41
N SER A 155 21.01 -21.55 -17.34
CA SER A 155 21.04 -23.00 -17.13
C SER A 155 22.11 -23.29 -16.09
N VAL A 156 21.69 -23.55 -14.85
CA VAL A 156 22.64 -23.91 -13.79
C VAL A 156 22.86 -25.40 -13.84
N SER A 157 24.02 -25.82 -14.35
CA SER A 157 24.42 -27.23 -14.26
C SER A 157 24.77 -27.54 -12.80
N PRO A 158 24.07 -28.49 -12.15
CA PRO A 158 24.58 -29.08 -10.93
C PRO A 158 25.83 -29.87 -11.35
N GLY A 159 27.02 -29.29 -11.20
CA GLY A 159 28.26 -30.08 -11.30
C GLY A 159 28.33 -31.12 -10.17
N ASP A 160 29.53 -31.57 -9.81
CA ASP A 160 29.74 -32.47 -8.64
C ASP A 160 29.38 -31.85 -7.27
N ARG A 161 28.75 -30.67 -7.26
CA ARG A 161 28.28 -30.03 -6.04
C ARG A 161 27.01 -30.73 -5.61
N ASN A 162 27.08 -31.40 -4.46
CA ASN A 162 25.91 -31.90 -3.74
C ASN A 162 25.63 -30.94 -2.57
N PRO A 163 25.09 -29.73 -2.81
CA PRO A 163 24.86 -28.77 -1.75
C PRO A 163 23.89 -29.38 -0.74
N SER A 164 24.36 -29.51 0.51
CA SER A 164 23.51 -29.95 1.61
C SER A 164 22.45 -28.87 1.86
N SER A 165 21.27 -29.05 1.27
CA SER A 165 20.15 -28.15 1.48
C SER A 165 19.55 -28.45 2.86
N PRO A 166 19.41 -27.46 3.76
CA PRO A 166 18.70 -27.67 5.02
C PRO A 166 17.22 -28.01 4.78
N PHE A 167 16.68 -27.69 3.61
CA PHE A 167 15.34 -28.02 3.17
C PHE A 167 15.23 -29.40 2.52
N GLY A 168 16.32 -30.14 2.34
CA GLY A 168 16.34 -31.42 1.61
C GLY A 168 15.46 -32.53 2.19
N ARG A 169 14.89 -32.33 3.39
CA ARG A 169 13.93 -33.25 4.03
C ARG A 169 12.47 -32.82 3.88
N LEU A 170 12.21 -31.63 3.35
CA LEU A 170 10.86 -31.12 3.14
C LEU A 170 10.36 -31.50 1.74
N PRO A 171 9.06 -31.78 1.57
CA PRO A 171 8.45 -31.86 0.26
C PRO A 171 8.61 -30.56 -0.52
N PHE A 172 8.74 -30.66 -1.84
CA PHE A 172 8.98 -29.52 -2.73
C PHE A 172 7.90 -28.43 -2.58
N GLU A 173 6.64 -28.84 -2.44
CA GLU A 173 5.48 -27.96 -2.31
C GLU A 173 5.54 -27.12 -1.03
N ILE A 174 6.15 -27.65 0.03
CA ILE A 174 6.35 -26.92 1.28
C ILE A 174 7.43 -25.87 1.10
N ILE A 175 8.51 -26.20 0.40
CA ILE A 175 9.61 -25.27 0.12
C ILE A 175 9.11 -24.13 -0.79
N GLU A 176 8.32 -24.45 -1.82
CA GLU A 176 7.70 -23.47 -2.70
C GLU A 176 6.80 -22.50 -1.91
N ARG A 177 5.93 -23.02 -1.04
CA ARG A 177 5.09 -22.17 -0.16
C ARG A 177 5.92 -21.30 0.77
N ILE A 178 6.99 -21.85 1.38
CA ILE A 178 7.91 -21.05 2.20
C ILE A 178 8.47 -19.89 1.37
N CYS A 179 8.94 -20.17 0.14
CA CYS A 179 9.49 -19.15 -0.75
C CYS A 179 8.47 -18.08 -1.13
N LEU A 180 7.20 -18.46 -1.35
CA LEU A 180 6.13 -17.50 -1.66
C LEU A 180 5.83 -16.52 -0.52
N TYR A 181 6.09 -16.90 0.74
CA TYR A 181 5.88 -16.04 1.91
C TYR A 181 7.12 -15.24 2.33
N LEU A 182 8.25 -15.39 1.63
CA LEU A 182 9.44 -14.59 1.92
C LEU A 182 9.32 -13.19 1.30
N PRO A 183 9.78 -12.14 1.99
CA PRO A 183 9.98 -10.84 1.34
C PRO A 183 10.92 -10.95 0.14
N GLY A 184 10.69 -10.18 -0.91
CA GLY A 184 11.51 -10.15 -2.14
C GLY A 184 13.02 -10.23 -1.94
N GLU A 185 13.59 -9.37 -1.10
CA GLU A 185 15.03 -9.35 -0.83
C GLU A 185 15.53 -10.62 -0.10
N SER A 186 14.70 -11.21 0.77
CA SER A 186 15.03 -12.48 1.44
C SER A 186 14.98 -13.64 0.46
N LEU A 187 13.99 -13.67 -0.44
CA LEU A 187 13.92 -14.68 -1.50
C LEU A 187 15.11 -14.56 -2.45
N LYS A 188 15.46 -13.35 -2.87
CA LYS A 188 16.64 -13.07 -3.69
C LYS A 188 17.93 -13.57 -3.03
N ALA A 189 18.16 -13.22 -1.76
CA ALA A 189 19.30 -13.71 -1.01
C ALA A 189 19.31 -15.24 -0.89
N LEU A 190 18.15 -15.87 -0.64
CA LEU A 190 18.03 -17.31 -0.53
C LEU A 190 18.33 -18.03 -1.86
N THR A 191 17.83 -17.50 -2.99
CA THR A 191 18.12 -18.04 -4.33
C THR A 191 19.59 -17.90 -4.71
N GLN A 192 20.30 -16.91 -4.18
CA GLN A 192 21.75 -16.78 -4.36
C GLN A 192 22.53 -17.74 -3.46
N ALA A 193 22.05 -17.99 -2.24
CA ALA A 193 22.72 -18.84 -1.26
C ALA A 193 22.48 -20.35 -1.48
N SER A 194 21.38 -20.73 -2.15
CA SER A 194 20.98 -22.14 -2.31
C SER A 194 20.63 -22.49 -3.75
N LEU A 195 21.45 -23.36 -4.35
CA LEU A 195 21.22 -23.88 -5.70
C LEU A 195 19.87 -24.61 -5.81
N SER A 196 19.48 -25.39 -4.79
CA SER A 196 18.19 -26.10 -4.80
C SER A 196 17.01 -25.13 -4.88
N ILE A 197 17.08 -24.00 -4.17
CA ILE A 197 16.05 -22.96 -4.22
C ILE A 197 16.12 -22.18 -5.55
N GLN A 198 17.32 -21.93 -6.05
CA GLN A 198 17.51 -21.30 -7.37
C GLN A 198 16.84 -22.13 -8.48
N LEU A 199 16.99 -23.45 -8.46
CA LEU A 199 16.37 -24.37 -9.42
C LEU A 199 14.85 -24.43 -9.24
N LEU A 200 14.38 -24.54 -7.99
CA LEU A 200 12.94 -24.54 -7.66
C LEU A 200 12.23 -23.30 -8.19
N THR A 201 12.83 -22.13 -8.01
CA THR A 201 12.28 -20.85 -8.43
C THR A 201 12.57 -20.50 -9.89
N GLN A 202 13.04 -21.42 -10.74
CA GLN A 202 13.19 -21.10 -12.17
C GLN A 202 11.88 -21.06 -12.92
N ASP A 203 10.84 -21.70 -12.39
CA ASP A 203 9.56 -21.82 -13.05
C ASP A 203 8.80 -20.48 -13.11
N ASN A 204 8.20 -20.20 -14.26
CA ASN A 204 7.47 -18.94 -14.51
C ASN A 204 6.17 -18.85 -13.71
N PHE A 205 5.52 -19.98 -13.40
CA PHE A 205 4.30 -19.99 -12.60
C PHE A 205 4.59 -19.54 -11.16
N PHE A 206 5.72 -19.96 -10.59
CA PHE A 206 6.17 -19.47 -9.28
C PHE A 206 6.26 -17.92 -9.26
N TRP A 207 6.94 -17.30 -10.23
CA TRP A 207 7.08 -15.84 -10.23
C TRP A 207 5.80 -15.09 -10.52
N LYS A 208 4.88 -15.66 -11.31
CA LYS A 208 3.53 -15.10 -11.49
C LYS A 208 2.79 -15.02 -10.16
N GLN A 209 2.80 -16.10 -9.38
CA GLN A 209 2.19 -16.14 -8.05
C GLN A 209 2.91 -15.22 -7.06
N PHE A 210 4.24 -15.22 -7.10
CA PHE A 210 5.04 -14.38 -6.21
C PHE A 210 4.78 -12.89 -6.45
N MET A 211 4.65 -12.46 -7.71
CA MET A 211 4.30 -11.08 -8.05
C MET A 211 2.92 -10.67 -7.54
N GLU A 212 1.92 -11.56 -7.57
CA GLU A 212 0.59 -11.29 -6.99
C GLU A 212 0.68 -10.99 -5.49
N TRP A 213 1.60 -11.67 -4.80
CA TRP A 213 1.76 -11.56 -3.35
C TRP A 213 2.68 -10.42 -2.91
N ASP A 214 3.85 -10.27 -3.55
CA ASP A 214 4.91 -9.32 -3.15
C ASP A 214 4.73 -7.93 -3.79
N MET A 215 3.96 -7.82 -4.88
CA MET A 215 3.63 -6.56 -5.55
C MET A 215 2.11 -6.25 -5.59
N PRO A 216 1.38 -6.31 -4.46
CA PRO A 216 -0.07 -6.09 -4.46
C PRO A 216 -0.45 -4.64 -4.78
N TRP A 217 0.48 -3.70 -4.56
CA TRP A 217 0.37 -2.30 -4.97
C TRP A 217 0.45 -2.11 -6.49
N PHE A 218 0.94 -3.09 -7.26
CA PHE A 218 1.03 -3.01 -8.71
C PHE A 218 -0.16 -3.70 -9.41
N TRP A 219 -1.37 -3.23 -9.13
CA TRP A 219 -2.60 -3.90 -9.57
C TRP A 219 -2.81 -3.96 -11.08
N GLU A 220 -2.16 -3.11 -11.88
CA GLU A 220 -2.22 -3.16 -13.35
C GLU A 220 -1.70 -4.50 -13.88
N LEU A 221 -0.69 -5.09 -13.23
CA LEU A 221 -0.12 -6.40 -13.58
C LEU A 221 -1.07 -7.56 -13.27
N HIS A 222 -1.96 -7.35 -12.31
CA HIS A 222 -2.90 -8.36 -11.85
C HIS A 222 -4.17 -8.41 -12.70
N THR A 223 -4.33 -7.46 -13.62
CA THR A 223 -5.47 -7.45 -14.53
C THR A 223 -5.42 -8.61 -15.52
N SER A 224 -6.59 -9.16 -15.86
CA SER A 224 -6.71 -10.22 -16.86
C SER A 224 -6.20 -9.77 -18.24
N GLN A 225 -6.26 -8.47 -18.54
CA GLN A 225 -5.79 -7.90 -19.79
C GLN A 225 -4.25 -7.90 -19.88
N ALA A 226 -3.55 -7.46 -18.83
CA ALA A 226 -2.09 -7.50 -18.80
C ALA A 226 -1.55 -8.92 -19.00
N ARG A 227 -2.21 -9.92 -18.39
CA ARG A 227 -1.84 -11.34 -18.54
C ARG A 227 -2.08 -11.88 -19.94
N LYS A 228 -3.18 -11.50 -20.59
CA LYS A 228 -3.50 -11.94 -21.97
C LYS A 228 -2.55 -11.36 -23.02
N LYS A 229 -2.01 -10.17 -22.76
CA LYS A 229 -1.07 -9.48 -23.65
C LYS A 229 0.39 -9.85 -23.42
N ALA A 230 0.69 -10.55 -22.34
CA ALA A 230 2.05 -10.97 -22.02
C ALA A 230 2.58 -11.94 -23.09
N PRO A 231 3.80 -11.71 -23.65
CA PRO A 231 4.43 -12.64 -24.57
C PRO A 231 4.63 -14.04 -23.94
N GLU A 232 4.54 -15.10 -24.75
CA GLU A 232 4.76 -16.48 -24.27
C GLU A 232 6.19 -16.71 -23.77
N ASP A 233 7.16 -16.00 -24.34
CA ASP A 233 8.59 -16.07 -24.02
C ASP A 233 9.01 -15.16 -22.84
N LEU A 234 8.05 -14.52 -22.17
CA LEU A 234 8.33 -13.61 -21.06
C LEU A 234 8.89 -14.36 -19.83
N ASN A 235 10.05 -13.92 -19.36
CA ASN A 235 10.66 -14.42 -18.13
C ASN A 235 10.16 -13.59 -16.92
N TYR A 236 9.26 -14.19 -16.14
CA TYR A 236 8.60 -13.50 -15.02
C TYR A 236 9.55 -13.21 -13.85
N LYS A 237 10.62 -14.01 -13.68
CA LYS A 237 11.68 -13.70 -12.71
C LYS A 237 12.36 -12.38 -13.06
N ARG A 238 12.72 -12.21 -14.33
CA ARG A 238 13.39 -11.00 -14.81
C ARG A 238 12.46 -9.80 -14.78
N LEU A 239 11.20 -10.00 -15.15
CA LEU A 239 10.16 -8.98 -15.03
C LEU A 239 10.03 -8.50 -13.58
N TYR A 240 9.91 -9.43 -12.62
CA TYR A 240 9.85 -9.10 -11.19
C TYR A 240 11.05 -8.26 -10.76
N LEU A 241 12.28 -8.71 -11.03
CA LEU A 241 13.50 -7.99 -10.62
C LEU A 241 13.60 -6.60 -11.26
N TRP A 242 13.21 -6.48 -12.52
CA TRP A 242 13.19 -5.20 -13.23
C TRP A 242 12.16 -4.24 -12.65
N LEU A 243 10.92 -4.69 -12.44
CA LEU A 243 9.85 -3.88 -11.85
C LEU A 243 10.18 -3.49 -10.41
N ASP A 244 10.71 -4.42 -9.61
CA ASP A 244 11.13 -4.15 -8.23
C ASP A 244 12.17 -3.03 -8.19
N SER A 245 13.20 -3.12 -9.05
CA SER A 245 14.23 -2.09 -9.17
C SER A 245 13.66 -0.72 -9.57
N MET A 246 12.80 -0.66 -10.58
CA MET A 246 12.28 0.62 -11.08
C MET A 246 11.25 1.25 -10.12
N THR A 247 10.50 0.45 -9.38
CA THR A 247 9.41 0.94 -8.51
C THR A 247 9.83 1.12 -7.05
N THR A 248 11.06 0.71 -6.69
CA THR A 248 11.60 0.92 -5.34
C THR A 248 11.74 2.43 -5.08
N PRO A 249 11.04 2.98 -4.06
CA PRO A 249 11.14 4.40 -3.74
C PRO A 249 12.56 4.74 -3.30
N ARG A 250 13.17 5.70 -3.99
CA ARG A 250 14.54 6.14 -3.72
C ARG A 250 14.71 7.62 -4.00
N TYR A 251 15.60 8.24 -3.23
CA TYR A 251 16.04 9.60 -3.49
C TYR A 251 16.71 9.69 -4.87
N GLY A 252 16.36 10.71 -5.65
CA GLY A 252 16.87 10.93 -7.00
C GLY A 252 16.33 9.95 -8.03
N MET A 253 15.13 9.39 -7.82
CA MET A 253 14.47 8.51 -8.78
C MET A 253 14.21 9.22 -10.11
N ASP A 254 14.61 8.59 -11.20
CA ASP A 254 14.57 9.10 -12.58
C ASP A 254 13.62 8.31 -13.50
N ASP A 255 13.07 7.18 -13.06
CA ASP A 255 12.09 6.39 -13.80
C ASP A 255 10.69 7.05 -13.80
N LEU A 256 10.56 8.16 -14.55
CA LEU A 256 9.35 9.01 -14.54
C LEU A 256 8.07 8.27 -14.93
N SER A 257 8.16 7.24 -15.76
CA SER A 257 7.01 6.43 -16.19
C SER A 257 6.37 5.61 -15.06
N VAL A 258 7.11 5.36 -13.97
CA VAL A 258 6.63 4.55 -12.83
C VAL A 258 6.78 5.27 -11.49
N ILE A 259 7.13 6.55 -11.49
CA ILE A 259 7.33 7.33 -10.26
C ILE A 259 6.07 7.41 -9.39
N GLY A 260 4.88 7.44 -10.00
CA GLY A 260 3.60 7.31 -9.28
C GLY A 260 3.42 5.93 -8.64
N VAL A 261 3.90 4.86 -9.30
CA VAL A 261 3.85 3.49 -8.77
C VAL A 261 4.79 3.37 -7.56
N ALA A 262 5.96 4.00 -7.60
CA ALA A 262 6.85 4.07 -6.44
C ALA A 262 6.19 4.79 -5.26
N ASN A 263 5.48 5.91 -5.50
CA ASN A 263 4.72 6.55 -4.42
C ASN A 263 3.64 5.62 -3.85
N ARG A 264 2.92 4.92 -4.73
CA ARG A 264 1.90 3.96 -4.34
C ARG A 264 2.46 2.82 -3.49
N ARG A 265 3.60 2.24 -3.89
CA ARG A 265 4.33 1.23 -3.11
C ARG A 265 4.70 1.74 -1.72
N ARG A 266 5.19 2.98 -1.63
CA ARG A 266 5.47 3.63 -0.33
C ARG A 266 4.21 3.77 0.52
N ILE A 267 3.12 4.32 -0.04
CA ILE A 267 1.85 4.51 0.69
C ILE A 267 1.30 3.17 1.15
N TRP A 268 1.37 2.13 0.31
CA TRP A 268 0.97 0.78 0.66
C TRP A 268 1.69 0.29 1.93
N GLY A 269 3.03 0.43 1.99
CA GLY A 269 3.81 0.07 3.19
C GLY A 269 3.47 0.91 4.44
N VAL A 270 2.94 2.14 4.26
CA VAL A 270 2.38 2.93 5.38
C VAL A 270 1.05 2.33 5.85
N CYS A 271 0.16 1.99 4.91
CA CYS A 271 -1.14 1.40 5.20
C CYS A 271 -1.02 0.01 5.86
N GLU A 272 -0.03 -0.79 5.48
CA GLU A 272 0.22 -2.13 6.06
C GLU A 272 0.53 -2.07 7.57
N GLN A 273 1.09 -0.97 8.06
CA GLN A 273 1.33 -0.79 9.50
C GLN A 273 0.03 -0.80 10.33
N LEU A 274 -1.12 -0.46 9.71
CA LEU A 274 -2.43 -0.48 10.35
C LEU A 274 -3.06 -1.88 10.35
N ALA A 275 -2.66 -2.76 9.42
CA ALA A 275 -3.33 -4.03 9.17
C ALA A 275 -3.39 -4.97 10.40
N PRO A 276 -2.30 -5.17 11.18
CA PRO A 276 -2.37 -6.05 12.35
C PRO A 276 -3.37 -5.59 13.40
N GLN A 277 -3.45 -4.28 13.65
CA GLN A 277 -4.39 -3.71 14.62
C GLN A 277 -5.82 -3.75 14.08
N TYR A 278 -5.99 -3.49 12.79
CA TYR A 278 -7.29 -3.54 12.12
C TYR A 278 -7.90 -4.94 12.20
N TYR A 279 -7.15 -5.97 11.79
CA TYR A 279 -7.64 -7.36 11.86
C TYR A 279 -7.86 -7.82 13.30
N LYS A 280 -7.03 -7.40 14.26
CA LYS A 280 -7.28 -7.66 15.68
C LYS A 280 -8.59 -7.01 16.15
N GLY A 281 -8.83 -5.76 15.77
CA GLY A 281 -10.04 -5.02 16.13
C GLY A 281 -11.32 -5.60 15.54
N LEU A 282 -11.26 -6.22 14.36
CA LEU A 282 -12.42 -6.93 13.77
C LEU A 282 -12.88 -8.12 14.61
N HIS A 283 -12.00 -8.72 15.41
CA HIS A 283 -12.31 -9.86 16.27
C HIS A 283 -12.69 -9.46 17.70
N GLN A 284 -12.58 -8.17 18.04
CA GLN A 284 -12.95 -7.64 19.36
C GLN A 284 -14.39 -7.15 19.36
N THR A 285 -15.13 -7.43 20.44
CA THR A 285 -16.52 -6.99 20.58
C THR A 285 -16.53 -5.47 20.82
N PRO A 286 -17.52 -4.68 20.33
CA PRO A 286 -17.51 -3.22 20.43
C PRO A 286 -17.35 -2.61 21.85
N GLY A 287 -17.56 -3.41 22.90
CA GLY A 287 -17.36 -3.01 24.30
C GLY A 287 -15.93 -3.16 24.85
N GLU A 288 -15.01 -3.77 24.08
CA GLU A 288 -13.62 -4.03 24.50
C GLU A 288 -12.60 -3.07 23.88
N LEU A 289 -13.02 -2.22 22.93
CA LEU A 289 -12.15 -1.19 22.38
C LEU A 289 -11.93 -0.08 23.42
N PRO A 290 -10.68 0.28 23.75
CA PRO A 290 -10.39 1.34 24.72
C PRO A 290 -11.14 2.63 24.37
N GLN A 291 -11.85 3.22 25.32
CA GLN A 291 -12.49 4.51 25.05
C GLN A 291 -11.43 5.61 24.94
N TRP A 292 -11.52 6.42 23.88
CA TRP A 292 -10.72 7.63 23.73
C TRP A 292 -10.98 8.55 24.94
N GLY A 293 -9.93 8.84 25.71
CA GLY A 293 -10.00 9.68 26.92
C GLY A 293 -9.83 8.97 28.27
N ALA A 294 -9.52 7.66 28.29
CA ALA A 294 -9.34 6.91 29.55
C ALA A 294 -7.88 6.83 30.08
N VAL A 295 -6.96 7.65 29.56
CA VAL A 295 -5.58 7.69 30.07
C VAL A 295 -5.25 9.13 30.47
N CYS A 296 -5.38 9.40 31.77
CA CYS A 296 -4.74 10.52 32.44
C CYS A 296 -3.28 10.18 32.75
#